data_AF-A0A2W6MTK4-F1
#
_entry.id   AF-A0A2W6MTK4-F1
#
_cell.length_a   1.000
_cell.length_b   1.000
_cell.length_c   1.000
_cell.angle_alpha   90.00
_cell.angle_beta   90.00
_cell.angle_gamma   90.00
#
_symmetry.space_group_name_H-M   'P 1'
#
loop_
_entity.id
_entity.type
_entity.pdbx_description
1 polymer ?
#
loop_
_entity_poly.entity_id
_entity_poly.type
_entity_poly.pdbx_seq_one_letter_code
_entity_poly.pdbx_strand_id
1 'polypeptide(L)'
;MINELDLTKELSLKSLAELSDLDAKNICDTAVIDDCISDAVSYIASFIKIPKNPTSLLKDICVKLTIMELKRRNDFPKESLEEIREWANELLLKMANKKIPTEINEEEDFIPQNKIRAFKHTRARMDLRRING
;
A
#
# COMPACT_ATOMS: atom_id res chain seq x y z
N MET A 1 6.34 -5.43 -9.91
CA MET A 1 5.57 -4.67 -8.90
C MET A 1 6.37 -3.47 -8.40
N ILE A 2 7.59 -3.72 -7.90
CA ILE A 2 8.59 -2.70 -7.53
C ILE A 2 9.95 -3.09 -8.14
N ASN A 3 10.93 -2.19 -8.09
CA ASN A 3 12.32 -2.47 -8.45
C ASN A 3 13.29 -1.93 -7.37
N GLU A 4 14.60 -2.14 -7.55
CA GLU A 4 15.63 -1.63 -6.64
C GLU A 4 15.54 -0.11 -6.44
N LEU A 5 15.22 0.65 -7.48
CA LEU A 5 15.07 2.11 -7.39
C LEU A 5 13.96 2.51 -6.41
N ASP A 6 12.89 1.73 -6.32
CA ASP A 6 11.83 1.98 -5.33
C ASP A 6 12.30 1.72 -3.89
N LEU A 7 13.19 0.74 -3.68
CA LEU A 7 13.80 0.51 -2.37
C LEU A 7 14.75 1.66 -1.97
N THR A 8 15.51 2.20 -2.92
CA THR A 8 16.47 3.29 -2.65
C THR A 8 15.83 4.62 -2.26
N LYS A 9 14.52 4.77 -2.43
CA LYS A 9 13.77 5.94 -1.93
C LYS A 9 13.55 5.88 -0.42
N GLU A 10 13.46 4.67 0.14
CA GLU A 10 13.19 4.43 1.57
C GLU A 10 14.47 4.05 2.34
N LEU A 11 15.45 3.43 1.68
CA LEU A 11 16.75 3.03 2.24
C LEU A 11 17.90 3.64 1.46
N SER A 12 18.97 4.01 2.16
CA SER A 12 20.21 4.37 1.47
C SER A 12 20.80 3.16 0.74
N LEU A 13 21.50 3.39 -0.38
CA LEU A 13 22.23 2.34 -1.11
C LEU A 13 23.18 1.55 -0.21
N LYS A 14 23.82 2.23 0.74
CA LYS A 14 24.71 1.61 1.72
C LYS A 14 23.95 0.63 2.62
N SER A 15 22.81 1.05 3.17
CA SER A 15 21.98 0.18 4.02
C SER A 15 21.40 -1.00 3.24
N LEU A 16 21.05 -0.80 1.97
CA LEU A 16 20.57 -1.88 1.11
C LEU A 16 21.68 -2.89 0.81
N ALA A 17 22.90 -2.43 0.56
CA ALA A 17 24.07 -3.30 0.40
C ALA A 17 24.37 -4.08 1.70
N GLU A 18 24.37 -3.42 2.85
CA GLU A 18 24.58 -4.06 4.16
C GLU A 18 23.51 -5.12 4.46
N LEU A 19 22.25 -4.87 4.08
CA LEU A 19 21.15 -5.82 4.31
C LEU A 19 21.12 -6.98 3.31
N SER A 20 21.66 -6.81 2.11
CA SER A 20 21.71 -7.86 1.08
C SER A 20 22.96 -8.73 1.19
N ASP A 21 24.03 -8.23 1.80
CA ASP A 21 25.31 -8.91 1.93
C ASP A 21 25.33 -9.97 3.05
N LEU A 22 24.70 -11.12 2.79
CA LEU A 22 24.64 -12.25 3.74
C LEU A 22 26.01 -12.90 4.00
N ASP A 23 26.96 -12.75 3.08
CA ASP A 23 28.28 -13.38 3.13
C ASP A 23 29.39 -12.43 3.63
N ALA A 24 29.05 -11.20 4.06
CA ALA A 24 29.99 -10.16 4.48
C ALA A 24 31.10 -9.85 3.44
N LYS A 25 30.76 -9.91 2.15
CA LYS A 25 31.67 -9.64 1.01
C LYS A 25 31.76 -8.14 0.66
N ASN A 26 31.00 -7.29 1.35
CA ASN A 26 30.76 -5.87 1.06
C ASN A 26 30.22 -5.62 -0.36
N ILE A 27 29.39 -6.54 -0.87
CA ILE A 27 28.78 -6.45 -2.21
C ILE A 27 27.27 -6.39 -2.05
N CYS A 28 26.61 -5.51 -2.79
CA CYS A 28 25.16 -5.50 -2.89
C CYS A 28 24.71 -6.74 -3.67
N ASP A 29 24.04 -7.68 -2.98
CA ASP A 29 23.55 -8.91 -3.61
C ASP A 29 22.15 -8.71 -4.19
N THR A 30 22.11 -8.41 -5.49
CA THR A 30 20.86 -8.25 -6.24
C THR A 30 19.98 -9.49 -6.24
N ALA A 31 20.55 -10.70 -6.15
CA ALA A 31 19.75 -11.93 -6.10
C ALA A 31 19.00 -12.05 -4.77
N VAL A 32 19.65 -11.68 -3.67
CA VAL A 32 19.01 -11.64 -2.34
C VAL A 32 17.87 -10.61 -2.32
N ILE A 33 18.08 -9.45 -2.95
CA ILE A 33 17.05 -8.41 -3.07
C ILE A 33 15.86 -8.91 -3.90
N ASP A 34 16.11 -9.51 -5.06
CA ASP A 34 15.07 -10.04 -5.94
C ASP A 34 14.27 -11.17 -5.26
N ASP A 35 14.93 -12.04 -4.49
CA ASP A 35 14.27 -13.07 -3.69
C ASP A 35 13.36 -12.45 -2.63
N CYS A 36 13.83 -11.41 -1.91
CA CYS A 36 13.01 -10.69 -0.93
C CYS A 36 11.82 -9.98 -1.58
N ILE A 37 11.99 -9.40 -2.77
CA ILE A 37 10.89 -8.81 -3.53
C ILE A 37 9.88 -9.90 -3.91
N SER A 38 10.35 -11.06 -4.36
CA SER A 38 9.51 -12.20 -4.73
C SER A 38 8.70 -12.73 -3.53
N ASP A 39 9.33 -12.84 -2.37
CA ASP A 39 8.68 -13.22 -1.11
C ASP A 39 7.57 -12.22 -0.73
N ALA A 40 7.87 -10.92 -0.79
CA ALA A 40 6.90 -9.86 -0.50
C ALA A 40 5.72 -9.84 -1.50
N VAL A 41 6.00 -10.03 -2.79
CA VAL A 41 4.97 -10.13 -3.83
C VAL A 41 4.10 -11.37 -3.62
N SER A 42 4.70 -12.51 -3.28
CA SER A 42 3.99 -13.76 -2.99
C SER A 42 3.09 -13.62 -1.76
N TYR A 43 3.57 -12.91 -0.74
CA TYR A 43 2.77 -12.58 0.44
C TYR A 43 1.53 -11.76 0.06
N ILE A 44 1.70 -10.69 -0.70
CA ILE A 44 0.58 -9.84 -1.16
C ILE A 44 -0.37 -10.64 -2.04
N ALA A 45 0.15 -11.51 -2.91
CA ALA A 45 -0.63 -12.35 -3.80
C ALA A 45 -1.56 -13.34 -3.06
N SER A 46 -1.27 -13.66 -1.80
CA SER A 46 -2.17 -14.46 -0.96
C SER A 46 -3.46 -13.73 -0.56
N PHE A 47 -3.47 -12.40 -0.59
CA PHE A 47 -4.64 -11.57 -0.25
C PHE A 47 -5.40 -11.09 -1.49
N ILE A 48 -4.66 -10.67 -2.52
CA ILE A 48 -5.22 -10.01 -3.70
C ILE A 48 -4.56 -10.49 -4.98
N LYS A 49 -5.30 -10.44 -6.09
CA LYS A 49 -4.69 -10.59 -7.42
C LYS A 49 -3.85 -9.35 -7.72
N ILE A 50 -2.57 -9.54 -8.03
CA ILE A 50 -1.67 -8.44 -8.37
C ILE A 50 -2.14 -7.76 -9.66
N PRO A 51 -2.45 -6.46 -9.64
CA PRO A 51 -2.88 -5.71 -10.83
C PRO A 51 -1.69 -5.38 -11.74
N LYS A 52 -1.98 -4.98 -12.98
CA LYS A 52 -0.93 -4.55 -13.92
C LYS A 52 -0.40 -3.17 -13.53
N ASN A 53 -1.31 -2.28 -13.12
CA ASN A 53 -0.99 -0.91 -12.70
C ASN A 53 -1.28 -0.72 -11.20
N PRO A 54 -0.42 -1.24 -10.31
CA PRO A 54 -0.66 -1.15 -8.87
C PRO A 54 -0.64 0.30 -8.37
N THR A 55 -1.50 0.60 -7.39
CA THR A 55 -1.52 1.89 -6.71
C THR A 55 -0.19 2.16 -5.99
N SER A 56 0.13 3.45 -5.78
CA SER A 56 1.34 3.84 -5.04
C SER A 56 1.37 3.25 -3.63
N LEU A 57 0.20 3.11 -2.99
CA LEU A 57 0.07 2.47 -1.68
C LEU A 57 0.43 0.98 -1.74
N LEU A 58 -0.02 0.26 -2.78
CA LEU A 58 0.32 -1.15 -2.95
C LEU A 58 1.82 -1.36 -3.19
N LYS A 59 2.46 -0.43 -3.92
CA LYS A 59 3.92 -0.41 -4.08
C LYS A 59 4.64 -0.16 -2.76
N ASP A 60 4.17 0.80 -1.96
CA ASP A 60 4.75 1.11 -0.65
C ASP A 60 4.65 -0.09 0.32
N ILE A 61 3.50 -0.77 0.35
CA ILE A 61 3.34 -2.03 1.10
C ILE A 61 4.39 -3.06 0.65
N CYS A 62 4.57 -3.24 -0.65
CA CYS A 62 5.57 -4.16 -1.20
C CYS A 62 6.99 -3.79 -0.79
N VAL A 63 7.34 -2.51 -0.82
CA VAL A 63 8.65 -2.00 -0.38
C VAL A 63 8.87 -2.31 1.09
N LYS A 64 7.93 -1.95 1.98
CA LYS A 64 8.08 -2.18 3.42
C LYS A 64 8.18 -3.65 3.78
N LEU A 65 7.40 -4.52 3.12
CA LEU A 65 7.51 -5.97 3.28
C LEU A 65 8.86 -6.51 2.78
N THR A 66 9.37 -6.01 1.66
CA THR A 66 10.70 -6.39 1.15
C THR A 66 11.80 -6.02 2.14
N ILE A 67 11.74 -4.80 2.70
CA ILE A 67 12.69 -4.32 3.71
C ILE A 67 12.61 -5.16 4.99
N MET A 68 11.38 -5.52 5.39
CA MET A 68 11.15 -6.41 6.53
C MET A 68 11.79 -7.79 6.31
N GLU A 69 11.64 -8.38 5.12
CA GLU A 69 12.28 -9.67 4.78
C GLU A 69 13.81 -9.58 4.79
N LEU A 70 14.37 -8.50 4.22
CA LEU A 70 15.81 -8.23 4.27
C LEU A 70 16.31 -8.14 5.71
N LYS A 71 15.62 -7.39 6.57
CA LYS A 71 15.95 -7.29 8.01
C LYS A 71 15.78 -8.62 8.73
N ARG A 72 14.75 -9.41 8.40
CA ARG A 72 14.49 -10.73 8.99
C ARG A 72 15.64 -11.71 8.70
N ARG A 73 16.21 -11.67 7.49
CA ARG A 73 17.37 -12.49 7.10
C ARG A 73 18.66 -12.10 7.84
N ASN A 74 18.70 -10.89 8.41
CA ASN A 74 19.81 -10.37 9.21
C ASN A 74 19.53 -10.38 10.73
N ASP A 75 18.60 -11.22 11.19
CA ASP A 75 18.30 -11.42 12.62
C ASP A 75 17.89 -10.14 13.40
N PHE A 76 17.28 -9.17 12.72
CA PHE A 76 16.75 -7.97 13.39
C PHE A 76 15.64 -8.30 14.41
N PRO A 77 15.41 -7.45 15.44
CA PRO A 77 14.41 -7.67 16.47
C PRO A 77 12.99 -7.88 15.91
N LYS A 78 12.39 -9.02 16.25
CA LYS A 78 11.10 -9.48 15.69
C LYS A 78 9.93 -8.54 15.97
N GLU A 79 9.91 -7.86 17.11
CA GLU A 79 8.84 -6.94 17.50
C GLU A 79 8.63 -5.84 16.44
N SER A 80 9.72 -5.21 15.99
CA SER A 80 9.67 -4.15 14.97
C SER A 80 9.23 -4.65 13.58
N LEU A 81 9.43 -5.94 13.31
CA LEU A 81 9.05 -6.55 12.04
C LEU A 81 7.57 -6.94 12.05
N GLU A 82 7.05 -7.37 13.19
CA GLU A 82 5.64 -7.75 13.32
C GLU A 82 4.71 -6.53 13.18
N GLU A 83 5.10 -5.35 13.67
CA GLU A 83 4.35 -4.10 13.46
C GLU A 83 4.15 -3.79 11.96
N ILE A 84 5.20 -3.96 11.14
CA ILE A 84 5.14 -3.75 9.69
C ILE A 84 4.18 -4.77 9.05
N ARG A 85 4.24 -6.02 9.52
CA ARG A 85 3.40 -7.10 9.02
C ARG A 85 1.93 -6.90 9.36
N GLU A 86 1.62 -6.50 10.60
CA GLU A 86 0.27 -6.19 11.04
C GLU A 86 -0.32 -5.01 10.25
N TRP A 87 0.46 -3.93 10.10
CA TRP A 87 0.09 -2.78 9.27
C TRP A 87 -0.22 -3.20 7.81
N ALA A 88 0.63 -4.02 7.20
CA ALA A 88 0.43 -4.52 5.85
C ALA A 88 -0.83 -5.40 5.76
N ASN A 89 -1.04 -6.28 6.74
CA ASN A 89 -2.21 -7.16 6.81
C ASN A 89 -3.51 -6.38 6.85
N GLU A 90 -3.61 -5.34 7.69
CA GLU A 90 -4.82 -4.54 7.77
C GLU A 90 -5.17 -3.88 6.43
N LEU A 91 -4.17 -3.33 5.74
CA LEU A 91 -4.36 -2.68 4.46
C LEU A 91 -4.70 -3.68 3.36
N LEU A 92 -4.00 -4.81 3.29
CA LEU A 92 -4.25 -5.87 2.32
C LEU A 92 -5.63 -6.50 2.50
N LEU A 93 -6.09 -6.68 3.75
CA LEU A 93 -7.47 -7.13 4.02
C LEU A 93 -8.51 -6.09 3.56
N LYS A 94 -8.26 -4.80 3.77
CA LYS A 94 -9.14 -3.73 3.25
C LYS A 94 -9.16 -3.72 1.72
N MET A 95 -8.02 -3.95 1.08
CA MET A 95 -7.88 -4.08 -0.38
C MET A 95 -8.58 -5.32 -0.93
N ALA A 96 -8.43 -6.48 -0.29
CA ALA A 96 -9.12 -7.72 -0.65
C ALA A 96 -10.65 -7.58 -0.57
N ASN A 97 -11.12 -6.83 0.43
CA ASN A 97 -12.53 -6.47 0.57
C ASN A 97 -12.98 -5.33 -0.37
N LYS A 98 -12.13 -4.88 -1.29
CA LYS A 98 -12.38 -3.80 -2.26
C LYS A 98 -12.74 -2.45 -1.62
N LYS A 99 -12.42 -2.24 -0.34
CA LYS A 99 -12.60 -0.96 0.36
C LYS A 99 -11.54 0.06 -0.06
N ILE A 100 -10.36 -0.43 -0.42
CA ILE A 100 -9.24 0.36 -0.93
C ILE A 100 -8.93 -0.16 -2.35
N PRO A 101 -8.80 0.72 -3.36
CA PRO A 101 -8.47 0.32 -4.71
C PRO A 101 -7.02 -0.19 -4.80
N THR A 102 -6.83 -1.25 -5.56
CA THR A 102 -5.52 -1.90 -5.78
C THR A 102 -4.87 -1.46 -7.09
N GLU A 103 -5.68 -1.07 -8.08
CA GLU A 103 -5.26 -0.65 -9.42
C GLU A 103 -5.63 0.81 -9.67
N ILE A 104 -4.78 1.51 -10.42
CA ILE A 104 -5.09 2.85 -10.93
C ILE A 104 -5.81 2.65 -12.27
N ASN A 105 -7.11 2.95 -12.29
CA ASN A 105 -7.87 3.08 -13.53
C ASN A 105 -7.73 4.52 -14.03
N GLU A 106 -6.97 4.71 -15.10
CA GLU A 106 -6.86 6.02 -15.78
C GLU A 106 -8.17 6.41 -16.48
N GLU A 107 -9.07 5.45 -16.73
CA GLU A 107 -10.36 5.63 -17.41
C GLU A 107 -11.53 5.98 -16.49
N GLU A 108 -11.34 5.97 -15.16
CA GLU A 108 -12.35 6.49 -14.24
C GLU A 108 -12.20 8.01 -14.14
N ASP A 109 -12.64 8.71 -15.19
CA ASP A 109 -13.01 10.11 -15.08
C ASP A 109 -13.95 10.23 -13.88
N PHE A 110 -13.47 10.86 -12.80
CA PHE A 110 -14.30 11.16 -11.65
C PHE A 110 -15.43 12.07 -12.12
N ILE A 111 -16.58 11.49 -12.46
CA ILE A 111 -17.79 12.25 -12.76
C ILE A 111 -18.25 12.80 -11.41
N PRO A 112 -18.21 14.12 -11.18
CA PRO A 112 -18.64 14.70 -9.92
C PRO A 112 -20.10 14.35 -9.71
N GLN A 113 -20.38 13.40 -8.82
CA GLN A 113 -21.75 13.12 -8.45
C GLN A 113 -22.27 14.33 -7.68
N ASN A 114 -23.17 15.08 -8.30
CA ASN A 114 -23.98 16.09 -7.62
C ASN A 114 -24.87 15.37 -6.61
N LYS A 115 -24.30 14.97 -5.47
CA LYS A 115 -25.08 14.55 -4.30
C LYS A 115 -25.98 15.73 -3.96
N ILE A 116 -27.28 15.52 -4.11
CA ILE A 116 -28.30 16.49 -3.75
C ILE A 116 -28.00 16.90 -2.31
N ARG A 117 -27.65 18.16 -2.08
CA ARG A 117 -27.45 18.68 -0.71
C ARG A 117 -28.74 18.44 0.06
N ALA A 118 -28.64 17.97 1.30
CA ALA A 118 -29.80 17.68 2.16
C ALA A 118 -30.80 18.85 2.25
N PHE A 119 -30.32 20.07 1.99
CA PHE A 119 -31.12 21.28 1.86
C PHE A 119 -31.14 21.77 0.41
N LYS A 120 -32.29 21.60 -0.25
CA LYS A 120 -32.61 22.25 -1.51
C LYS A 120 -33.23 23.60 -1.18
N HIS A 121 -32.51 24.70 -1.42
CA HIS A 121 -33.11 26.04 -1.37
C HIS A 121 -34.18 26.12 -2.46
N THR A 122 -35.44 25.97 -2.07
CA THR A 122 -36.57 26.27 -2.93
C THR A 122 -36.92 27.74 -2.73
N ARG A 123 -37.14 28.49 -3.81
CA ARG A 123 -37.66 29.88 -3.72
C ARG A 123 -39.14 29.92 -3.29
N ALA A 124 -39.71 28.77 -2.92
CA ALA A 124 -41.05 28.67 -2.40
C ALA A 124 -41.09 29.27 -0.99
N ARG A 125 -41.99 30.23 -0.77
CA ARG A 125 -42.28 30.73 0.58
C ARG A 125 -42.79 29.56 1.43
N MET A 126 -42.18 29.36 2.59
CA MET A 126 -42.62 28.38 3.57
C MET A 126 -44.00 28.77 4.10
N ASP A 127 -45.00 27.89 3.96
CA ASP A 127 -46.33 28.11 4.52
C ASP A 127 -46.38 27.64 5.98
N LEU A 128 -46.33 28.61 6.90
CA LEU A 128 -46.27 28.37 8.34
C LEU A 128 -47.61 27.95 8.96
N ARG A 129 -48.72 28.01 8.19
CA ARG A 129 -50.07 27.66 8.69
C ARG A 129 -50.22 26.19 9.09
N ARG A 130 -49.32 25.33 8.63
CA ARG A 130 -49.34 23.88 8.89
C ARG A 130 -48.47 23.44 10.08
N ILE A 131 -47.76 24.35 10.73
CA ILE A 131 -46.77 24.01 11.76
C ILE A 131 -47.41 23.93 13.17
N ASN A 132 -48.55 24.60 13.37
CA ASN A 132 -49.31 24.53 14.63
C ASN A 132 -50.67 23.88 14.36
N GLY A 133 -50.69 22.54 14.33
CA GLY A 133 -51.90 21.75 14.55
C GLY A 133 -52.05 21.46 16.03
#